data_AF-A0A841G7E5-F1
#
_entry.id   AF-A0A841G7E5-F1
#
_cell.length_a   1.000
_cell.length_b   1.000
_cell.length_c   1.000
_cell.angle_alpha   90.00
_cell.angle_beta   90.00
_cell.angle_gamma   90.00
#
_symmetry.space_group_name_H-M   'P 1'
#
loop_
_entity.id
_entity.type
_entity.pdbx_description
1 polymer ?
#
loop_
_entity_poly.entity_id
_entity_poly.type
_entity_poly.pdbx_seq_one_letter_code
_entity_poly.pdbx_strand_id
1 'polypeptide(L)'
;MTHFEDLTVYDYLEPEQRDPRSRKPMLNVGWLDPAHDHPMADADPALVEALCVLVVDVQHLMRGVHACEFCPKPVVPVLSNPHDPTGSTMLGNGEIHVVGNGMRFAAPTMVIHYISEHYYRPPDEFTAAALRHAARLA
;
A
#
# COMPACT_ATOMS: atom_id res chain seq x y z
N MET A 1 14.76 -3.31 0.18
CA MET A 1 13.51 -3.96 0.69
C MET A 1 13.41 -5.37 0.08
N THR A 2 12.57 -6.28 0.61
CA THR A 2 12.24 -7.49 -0.17
C THR A 2 11.30 -7.08 -1.30
N HIS A 3 11.75 -7.18 -2.55
CA HIS A 3 10.96 -6.87 -3.74
C HIS A 3 9.97 -8.00 -4.04
N PHE A 4 8.74 -7.63 -4.37
CA PHE A 4 7.75 -8.53 -4.99
C PHE A 4 7.13 -7.83 -6.19
N GLU A 5 7.12 -8.51 -7.35
CA GLU A 5 6.48 -7.98 -8.54
C GLU A 5 4.99 -7.74 -8.29
N ASP A 6 4.47 -6.63 -8.81
CA ASP A 6 3.06 -6.32 -8.73
C ASP A 6 2.19 -7.42 -9.33
N LEU A 7 1.02 -7.64 -8.73
CA LEU A 7 0.03 -8.64 -9.12
C LEU A 7 0.49 -10.10 -8.97
N THR A 8 1.67 -10.36 -8.41
CA THR A 8 2.05 -11.70 -7.95
C THR A 8 1.27 -12.09 -6.69
N VAL A 9 1.17 -13.39 -6.42
CA VAL A 9 0.47 -13.88 -5.23
C VAL A 9 1.20 -13.43 -3.97
N TYR A 10 0.50 -12.75 -3.08
CA TYR A 10 0.97 -12.48 -1.73
C TYR A 10 0.87 -13.76 -0.89
N ASP A 11 2.00 -14.23 -0.38
CA ASP A 11 2.16 -15.52 0.30
C ASP A 11 2.65 -15.42 1.74
N TYR A 12 2.81 -14.20 2.27
CA TYR A 12 3.20 -13.98 3.67
C TYR A 12 2.13 -14.44 4.67
N LEU A 13 0.85 -14.40 4.28
CA LEU A 13 -0.23 -14.97 5.09
C LEU A 13 -0.31 -16.49 4.92
N GLU A 14 -0.26 -17.18 6.06
CA GLU A 14 -0.55 -18.60 6.16
C GLU A 14 -1.97 -18.90 5.65
N PRO A 15 -2.23 -20.10 5.10
CA PRO A 15 -3.54 -20.47 4.59
C PRO A 15 -4.69 -20.25 5.58
N GLU A 16 -4.46 -20.43 6.89
CA GLU A 16 -5.50 -20.25 7.91
C GLU A 16 -5.87 -18.78 8.17
N GLN A 17 -4.97 -17.85 7.82
CA GLN A 17 -5.18 -16.41 7.97
C GLN A 17 -5.86 -15.80 6.74
N ARG A 18 -5.99 -16.56 5.65
CA ARG A 18 -6.73 -16.16 4.47
C ARG A 18 -8.23 -16.29 4.78
N ASP A 19 -9.01 -15.24 4.46
CA ASP A 19 -10.47 -15.33 4.53
C ASP A 19 -10.96 -16.58 3.77
N PRO A 20 -11.50 -17.61 4.47
CA PRO A 20 -11.88 -18.88 3.85
C PRO A 20 -13.07 -18.74 2.90
N ARG A 21 -13.78 -17.60 2.95
CA ARG A 21 -14.86 -17.27 2.01
C ARG A 21 -14.32 -16.64 0.71
N SER A 22 -13.08 -16.15 0.75
CA SER A 22 -12.42 -15.54 -0.39
C SER A 22 -11.70 -16.61 -1.22
N ARG A 23 -12.31 -17.00 -2.35
CA ARG A 23 -11.71 -17.98 -3.29
C ARG A 23 -10.54 -17.43 -4.12
N LYS A 24 -10.23 -16.14 -4.00
CA LYS A 24 -9.21 -15.48 -4.82
C LYS A 24 -7.98 -15.14 -3.98
N PRO A 25 -6.78 -15.31 -4.54
CA PRO A 25 -5.56 -14.94 -3.85
C PRO A 25 -5.52 -13.43 -3.59
N MET A 26 -4.81 -13.05 -2.53
CA MET A 26 -4.38 -11.67 -2.33
C MET A 26 -3.13 -11.43 -3.18
N LEU A 27 -3.00 -10.25 -3.76
CA LEU A 27 -1.92 -9.90 -4.68
C LEU A 27 -1.01 -8.82 -4.10
N ASN A 28 0.28 -8.93 -4.40
CA ASN A 28 1.30 -7.93 -4.06
C ASN A 28 1.11 -6.65 -4.88
N VAL A 29 1.25 -5.49 -4.23
CA VAL A 29 1.36 -4.20 -4.91
C VAL A 29 2.34 -3.29 -4.16
N GLY A 30 3.27 -2.66 -4.88
CA GLY A 30 4.11 -1.59 -4.31
C GLY A 30 5.21 -2.06 -3.36
N TRP A 31 5.61 -3.33 -3.45
CA TRP A 31 6.78 -3.87 -2.73
C TRP A 31 8.05 -3.62 -3.55
N LEU A 32 8.47 -2.36 -3.59
CA LEU A 32 9.53 -1.88 -4.49
C LEU A 32 10.92 -2.01 -3.87
N ASP A 33 11.94 -2.10 -4.73
CA ASP A 33 13.34 -2.02 -4.34
C ASP A 33 14.13 -1.20 -5.38
N PRO A 34 15.07 -0.33 -4.97
CA PRO A 34 15.85 0.49 -5.91
C PRO A 34 16.65 -0.30 -6.96
N ALA A 35 16.93 -1.58 -6.74
CA ALA A 35 17.59 -2.44 -7.72
C ALA A 35 16.64 -2.95 -8.83
N HIS A 36 15.34 -2.64 -8.75
CA HIS A 36 14.32 -3.07 -9.71
C HIS A 36 13.58 -1.86 -10.29
N ASP A 37 13.45 -1.85 -11.61
CA ASP A 37 12.64 -0.86 -12.31
C ASP A 37 11.16 -1.03 -11.95
N HIS A 38 10.44 0.08 -11.91
CA HIS A 38 8.99 0.09 -11.70
C HIS A 38 8.32 1.11 -12.63
N PRO A 39 7.04 0.89 -13.00
CA PRO A 39 6.30 1.86 -13.80
C PRO A 39 6.19 3.20 -13.07
N MET A 40 6.30 4.30 -13.80
CA MET A 40 6.16 5.66 -13.26
C MET A 40 5.08 6.47 -13.97
N ALA A 41 4.36 7.30 -13.23
CA ALA A 41 3.41 8.30 -13.72
C ALA A 41 3.18 9.39 -12.67
N ASP A 42 2.59 10.50 -13.09
CA ASP A 42 2.16 11.55 -12.16
C ASP A 42 1.22 10.98 -11.09
N ALA A 43 1.44 11.39 -9.84
CA ALA A 43 0.64 10.95 -8.71
C ALA A 43 -0.82 11.37 -8.89
N ASP A 44 -1.74 10.41 -8.81
CA ASP A 44 -3.18 10.68 -8.77
C ASP A 44 -3.58 11.13 -7.34
N PRO A 45 -3.98 12.40 -7.13
CA PRO A 45 -4.32 12.89 -5.80
C PRO A 45 -5.52 12.14 -5.18
N ALA A 46 -6.46 11.66 -6.00
CA ALA A 46 -7.60 10.90 -5.50
C ALA A 46 -7.18 9.52 -4.99
N LEU A 47 -6.20 8.89 -5.63
CA LEU A 47 -5.63 7.63 -5.16
C LEU A 47 -4.87 7.82 -3.84
N VAL A 48 -4.03 8.86 -3.76
CA VAL A 48 -3.29 9.19 -2.52
C VAL A 48 -4.26 9.42 -1.37
N GLU A 49 -5.31 10.22 -1.58
CA GLU A 49 -6.36 10.47 -0.59
C GLU A 49 -7.08 9.18 -0.17
N ALA A 50 -7.46 8.33 -1.12
CA ALA A 50 -8.09 7.05 -0.83
C ALA A 50 -7.19 6.14 0.03
N LEU A 51 -5.88 6.12 -0.24
CA LEU A 51 -4.94 5.36 0.58
C LEU A 51 -4.74 5.98 1.97
N CYS A 52 -4.79 7.31 2.11
CA CYS A 52 -4.79 7.98 3.41
C CYS A 52 -6.00 7.60 4.28
N VAL A 53 -7.18 7.41 3.68
CA VAL A 53 -8.35 6.86 4.37
C VAL A 53 -8.09 5.42 4.83
N LEU A 54 -7.55 4.59 3.93
CA LEU A 54 -7.39 3.15 4.17
C LEU A 54 -6.26 2.82 5.16
N VAL A 55 -5.20 3.62 5.20
CA VAL A 55 -4.03 3.38 6.07
C VAL A 55 -4.33 3.61 7.54
N VAL A 56 -5.50 4.16 7.91
CA VAL A 56 -5.93 4.30 9.30
C VAL A 56 -6.15 2.93 9.96
N ASP A 57 -6.58 1.91 9.19
CA ASP A 57 -6.70 0.52 9.62
C ASP A 57 -5.51 -0.31 9.15
N VAL A 58 -4.31 0.00 9.68
CA VAL A 58 -3.06 -0.69 9.31
C VAL A 58 -3.16 -2.18 9.61
N GLN A 59 -2.86 -3.00 8.60
CA GLN A 59 -2.77 -4.44 8.72
C GLN A 59 -1.32 -4.88 8.94
N HIS A 60 -1.14 -6.03 9.60
CA HIS A 60 0.18 -6.63 9.85
C HIS A 60 1.23 -5.62 10.36
N LEU A 61 0.90 -4.92 11.44
CA LEU A 61 1.83 -4.00 12.07
C LEU A 61 3.08 -4.73 12.56
N MET A 62 4.25 -4.23 12.15
CA MET A 62 5.55 -4.83 12.43
C MET A 62 6.27 -4.09 13.56
N ARG A 63 7.19 -4.79 14.25
CA ARG A 63 8.03 -4.19 15.32
C ARG A 63 9.15 -3.28 14.81
N GLY A 64 9.39 -3.27 13.51
CA GLY A 64 10.41 -2.45 12.85
C GLY A 64 9.78 -1.44 11.88
N VAL A 65 10.60 -0.47 11.45
CA VAL A 65 10.23 0.51 10.43
C VAL A 65 11.16 0.35 9.23
N HIS A 66 10.60 0.39 8.03
CA HIS A 66 11.33 0.51 6.78
C HIS A 66 11.50 1.99 6.44
N ALA A 67 12.75 2.42 6.27
CA ALA A 67 13.05 3.74 5.72
C ALA A 67 13.07 3.67 4.19
N CYS A 68 12.46 4.65 3.53
CA CYS A 68 12.49 4.80 2.08
C CYS A 68 13.92 4.84 1.55
N GLU A 69 14.25 3.97 0.61
CA GLU A 69 15.58 3.89 -0.01
C GLU A 69 15.68 4.67 -1.33
N PHE A 70 14.54 5.17 -1.85
CA PHE A 70 14.48 5.97 -3.08
C PHE A 70 14.75 7.47 -2.84
N CYS A 71 14.56 7.95 -1.61
CA CYS A 71 14.90 9.31 -1.22
C CYS A 71 16.43 9.53 -1.24
N PRO A 72 16.93 10.76 -1.50
CA PRO A 72 18.37 11.05 -1.47
C PRO A 72 19.07 10.69 -0.15
N LYS A 73 18.30 10.63 0.94
CA LYS A 73 18.70 10.06 2.23
C LYS A 73 17.58 9.16 2.73
N PRO A 74 17.88 8.05 3.41
CA PRO A 74 16.83 7.22 4.00
C PRO A 74 15.94 8.00 4.96
N VAL A 75 14.62 7.92 4.75
CA VAL A 75 13.62 8.58 5.60
C VAL A 75 12.51 7.63 5.99
N VAL A 76 11.96 7.78 7.19
CA VAL A 76 10.69 7.15 7.57
C VAL A 76 9.60 8.22 7.42
N PRO A 77 8.76 8.17 6.37
CA PRO A 77 7.79 9.23 6.12
C PRO A 77 6.73 9.30 7.22
N VAL A 78 6.41 10.53 7.63
CA VAL A 78 5.23 10.83 8.44
C VAL A 78 4.38 11.79 7.63
N LEU A 79 3.20 11.31 7.21
CA LEU A 79 2.25 12.09 6.42
C LEU A 79 1.37 12.91 7.35
N SER A 80 0.97 14.11 6.94
CA SER A 80 -0.23 14.72 7.52
C SER A 80 -1.44 13.95 7.00
N ASN A 81 -2.23 13.40 7.90
CA ASN A 81 -3.39 12.57 7.55
C ASN A 81 -4.58 12.98 8.42
N PRO A 82 -5.57 13.71 7.86
CA PRO A 82 -6.74 14.15 8.62
C PRO A 82 -7.68 13.00 9.02
N HIS A 83 -7.55 11.82 8.39
CA HIS A 83 -8.34 10.63 8.72
C HIS A 83 -7.76 9.87 9.92
N ASP A 84 -6.50 10.11 10.26
CA ASP A 84 -5.86 9.55 11.44
C ASP A 84 -6.24 10.39 12.69
N PRO A 85 -6.70 9.79 13.80
CA PRO A 85 -7.04 10.53 15.01
C PRO A 85 -5.91 11.39 15.59
N THR A 86 -4.66 11.07 15.27
CA THR A 86 -3.50 11.86 15.68
C THR A 86 -3.20 13.04 14.75
N GLY A 87 -3.85 13.11 13.58
CA GLY A 87 -3.62 14.08 12.51
C GLY A 87 -2.43 13.75 11.61
N SER A 88 -1.72 12.65 11.87
CA SER A 88 -0.56 12.24 11.10
C SER A 88 -0.39 10.73 11.09
N THR A 89 0.06 10.15 9.97
CA THR A 89 0.32 8.71 9.87
C THR A 89 1.79 8.45 9.54
N MET A 90 2.46 7.66 10.38
CA MET A 90 3.80 7.15 10.10
C MET A 90 3.70 5.96 9.14
N LEU A 91 4.52 5.96 8.09
CA LEU A 91 4.60 4.86 7.13
C LEU A 91 5.77 3.92 7.43
N GLY A 92 5.83 2.78 6.73
CA GLY A 92 6.97 1.87 6.76
C GLY A 92 6.89 0.78 7.82
N ASN A 93 5.78 0.64 8.55
CA ASN A 93 5.65 -0.30 9.66
C ASN A 93 4.48 -1.29 9.53
N GLY A 94 3.84 -1.40 8.36
CA GLY A 94 2.73 -2.32 8.16
C GLY A 94 2.23 -2.33 6.73
N GLU A 95 1.00 -2.79 6.55
CA GLU A 95 0.37 -3.01 5.26
C GLU A 95 -0.99 -2.32 5.16
N ILE A 96 -1.39 -2.01 3.93
CA ILE A 96 -2.74 -1.60 3.54
C ILE A 96 -3.35 -2.77 2.78
N HIS A 97 -4.50 -3.27 3.23
CA HIS A 97 -5.25 -4.29 2.51
C HIS A 97 -6.41 -3.66 1.74
N VAL A 98 -6.38 -3.79 0.41
CA VAL A 98 -7.37 -3.18 -0.48
C VAL A 98 -8.30 -4.25 -1.03
N VAL A 99 -9.61 -4.00 -0.95
CA VAL A 99 -10.63 -4.94 -1.47
C VAL A 99 -11.58 -4.23 -2.43
N GLY A 100 -11.63 -4.70 -3.68
CA GLY A 100 -12.50 -4.11 -4.70
C GLY A 100 -12.53 -4.95 -5.98
N ASN A 101 -13.64 -4.88 -6.74
CA ASN A 101 -13.85 -5.68 -7.96
C ASN A 101 -13.65 -7.19 -7.78
N GLY A 102 -13.92 -7.69 -6.57
CA GLY A 102 -13.66 -9.08 -6.23
C GLY A 102 -12.17 -9.45 -6.33
N MET A 103 -11.26 -8.50 -6.11
CA MET A 103 -9.82 -8.70 -5.94
C MET A 103 -9.39 -8.19 -4.58
N ARG A 104 -8.26 -8.70 -4.10
CA ARG A 104 -7.66 -8.33 -2.82
C ARG A 104 -6.18 -8.05 -3.06
N PHE A 105 -5.70 -6.98 -2.47
CA PHE A 105 -4.31 -6.56 -2.61
C PHE A 105 -3.71 -6.29 -1.23
N ALA A 106 -2.43 -6.61 -1.09
CA ALA A 106 -1.61 -6.19 0.03
C ALA A 106 -0.48 -5.31 -0.50
N ALA A 107 -0.42 -4.11 0.05
CA ALA A 107 0.64 -3.15 -0.22
C ALA A 107 1.28 -2.70 1.09
N PRO A 108 2.58 -2.36 1.11
CA PRO A 108 3.16 -1.73 2.29
C PRO A 108 2.53 -0.35 2.49
N THR A 109 2.47 0.16 3.73
CA THR A 109 2.01 1.55 3.96
C THR A 109 2.85 2.57 3.18
N MET A 110 4.10 2.22 2.87
CA MET A 110 5.01 2.99 2.01
C MET A 110 4.49 3.27 0.60
N VAL A 111 3.53 2.50 0.11
CA VAL A 111 2.96 2.70 -1.23
C VAL A 111 2.45 4.13 -1.44
N ILE A 112 1.97 4.79 -0.38
CA ILE A 112 1.52 6.19 -0.43
C ILE A 112 2.68 7.12 -0.79
N HIS A 113 3.80 6.97 -0.09
CA HIS A 113 5.00 7.77 -0.33
C HIS A 113 5.66 7.43 -1.68
N TYR A 114 5.65 6.17 -2.09
CA TYR A 114 6.17 5.78 -3.40
C TYR A 114 5.35 6.42 -4.54
N ILE A 115 4.03 6.46 -4.41
CA ILE A 115 3.16 7.14 -5.40
C ILE A 115 3.44 8.65 -5.38
N SER A 116 3.43 9.29 -4.21
CA SER A 116 3.45 10.75 -4.12
C SER A 116 4.84 11.38 -4.40
N GLU A 117 5.91 10.76 -3.92
CA GLU A 117 7.27 11.33 -3.99
C GLU A 117 8.17 10.64 -5.02
N HIS A 118 7.84 9.41 -5.41
CA HIS A 118 8.65 8.60 -6.32
C HIS A 118 7.90 8.20 -7.59
N TYR A 119 6.72 8.80 -7.83
CA TYR A 119 5.94 8.65 -9.06
C TYR A 119 5.62 7.20 -9.41
N TYR A 120 5.66 6.29 -8.46
CA TYR A 120 5.32 4.89 -8.72
C TYR A 120 3.88 4.82 -9.23
N ARG A 121 3.70 4.18 -10.40
CA ARG A 121 2.41 3.92 -11.03
C ARG A 121 1.95 2.52 -10.67
N PRO A 122 1.04 2.36 -9.68
CA PRO A 122 0.50 1.05 -9.34
C PRO A 122 -0.40 0.49 -10.47
N PRO A 123 -0.69 -0.82 -10.45
CA PRO A 123 -1.63 -1.44 -11.38
C PRO A 123 -3.01 -0.78 -11.36
N ASP A 124 -3.64 -0.70 -12.53
CA ASP A 124 -4.94 -0.04 -12.68
C ASP A 124 -6.04 -0.74 -11.86
N GLU A 125 -5.96 -2.05 -11.69
CA GLU A 125 -6.87 -2.84 -10.86
C GLU A 125 -6.78 -2.47 -9.38
N PHE A 126 -5.56 -2.22 -8.88
CA PHE A 126 -5.32 -1.77 -7.52
C PHE A 126 -5.88 -0.36 -7.32
N THR A 127 -5.53 0.57 -8.20
CA THR A 127 -6.00 1.95 -8.16
C THR A 127 -7.52 2.01 -8.11
N ALA A 128 -8.18 1.31 -9.03
CA ALA A 128 -9.63 1.27 -9.08
C ALA A 128 -10.23 0.65 -7.80
N ALA A 129 -9.60 -0.39 -7.25
CA ALA A 129 -10.05 -1.04 -6.02
C ALA A 129 -9.89 -0.13 -4.79
N ALA A 130 -8.77 0.59 -4.66
CA ALA A 130 -8.50 1.51 -3.57
C ALA A 130 -9.53 2.64 -3.53
N LEU A 131 -9.79 3.29 -4.68
CA LEU A 131 -10.78 4.35 -4.81
C LEU A 131 -12.18 3.89 -4.35
N ARG A 132 -12.63 2.71 -4.80
CA ARG A 132 -13.93 2.15 -4.38
C ARG A 132 -13.96 1.68 -2.94
N HIS A 133 -12.84 1.19 -2.41
CA HIS A 133 -12.77 0.70 -1.03
C HIS A 133 -12.89 1.88 -0.06
N ALA A 134 -12.09 2.93 -0.27
CA ALA A 134 -12.15 4.15 0.53
C ALA A 134 -13.52 4.82 0.48
N ALA A 135 -14.15 4.89 -0.70
CA ALA A 135 -15.49 5.46 -0.87
C ALA A 135 -16.61 4.73 -0.10
N ARG A 136 -16.36 3.53 0.45
CA ARG A 136 -17.32 2.82 1.32
C ARG A 136 -17.11 3.11 2.81
N LEU A 137 -15.98 3.71 3.16
CA LEU A 137 -15.60 4.04 4.54
C LEU A 137 -15.82 5.51 4.87
N ALA A 138 -15.84 6.38 3.85
CA ALA A 138 -16.25 7.78 3.94
C ALA A 138 -17.77 7.92 4.00
#